data_AF-A0A6I4U8W5-F1
#
_entry.id   AF-A0A6I4U8W5-F1
#
_cell.length_a   1.000
_cell.length_b   1.000
_cell.length_c   1.000
_cell.angle_alpha   90.00
_cell.angle_beta   90.00
_cell.angle_gamma   90.00
#
_symmetry.space_group_name_H-M   'P 1'
#
loop_
_entity.id
_entity.type
_entity.pdbx_description
1 polymer ?
#
loop_
_entity_poly.entity_id
_entity_poly.type
_entity_poly.pdbx_seq_one_letter_code
_entity_poly.pdbx_strand_id
1 'polypeptide(L)'
;MIRVFAAMALAALCIISTCTHHPDPRERARPIVTAQAYPPPRFAPDSAVDGLELYRLTSAQRGFGGFSAMAWSGDGERLVVFSDYGFALELPLTPHGDTVLKAPLQRIGTNTMRKEGRDIEAATSFGGTIWIALEHANSIVRLNSDLEPDATVSPPGMADWPANGGPEALVRLSDGSFLVLREGALGSDEEDPIEGLVFCGDPAAGASAARVRVSGADGYHPVDATATPDGRILVLLRKVRLALPIAFETRLALLDPAGFADGTARFETITQLAPPLPRDNYEGLAVREDGARWQVWLVSDDNNSHFQANWLARIAIDPERLPK
;
A
#
# COMPACT_ATOMS: atom_id res chain seq x y z
N MET A 1 -31.12 31.16 -42.81
CA MET A 1 -31.38 31.89 -41.55
C MET A 1 -31.49 30.97 -40.32
N ILE A 2 -32.18 29.82 -40.40
CA ILE A 2 -32.38 28.90 -39.25
C ILE A 2 -31.07 28.30 -38.71
N ARG A 3 -30.08 28.00 -39.56
CA ARG A 3 -28.79 27.41 -39.15
C ARG A 3 -27.87 28.37 -38.38
N VAL A 4 -28.00 29.67 -38.58
CA VAL A 4 -27.17 30.68 -37.88
C VAL A 4 -27.71 30.95 -36.46
N PHE A 5 -29.03 30.92 -36.28
CA PHE A 5 -29.66 31.02 -34.97
C PHE A 5 -29.37 29.80 -34.08
N ALA A 6 -29.35 28.59 -34.64
CA ALA A 6 -29.00 27.38 -33.90
C ALA A 6 -27.53 27.38 -33.42
N ALA A 7 -26.61 27.90 -34.24
CA ALA A 7 -25.20 27.99 -33.89
C ALA A 7 -24.92 29.02 -32.78
N MET A 8 -25.63 30.15 -32.77
CA MET A 8 -25.49 31.15 -31.70
C MET A 8 -26.16 30.70 -30.38
N ALA A 9 -27.26 29.96 -30.44
CA ALA A 9 -27.88 29.36 -29.25
C ALA A 9 -26.98 28.29 -28.60
N LEU A 10 -26.27 27.50 -29.41
CA LEU A 10 -25.33 26.48 -28.93
C LEU A 10 -24.06 27.12 -28.34
N ALA A 11 -23.55 28.20 -28.93
CA ALA A 11 -22.43 28.96 -28.39
C ALA A 11 -22.79 29.66 -27.06
N ALA A 12 -24.00 30.19 -26.92
CA ALA A 12 -24.48 30.80 -25.68
C ALA A 12 -24.67 29.75 -24.56
N LEU A 13 -25.14 28.53 -24.88
CA LEU A 13 -25.20 27.43 -23.91
C LEU A 13 -23.81 26.96 -23.45
N CYS A 14 -22.82 26.94 -24.35
CA CYS A 14 -21.45 26.59 -23.99
C CYS A 14 -20.79 27.65 -23.07
N ILE A 15 -21.10 28.94 -23.26
CA ILE A 15 -20.57 30.04 -22.44
C ILE A 15 -21.24 30.07 -21.05
N ILE A 16 -22.52 29.74 -20.94
CA ILE A 16 -23.21 29.63 -19.63
C ILE A 16 -22.70 28.41 -18.85
N SER A 17 -22.41 27.29 -19.53
CA SER A 17 -21.85 26.07 -18.91
C SER A 17 -20.39 26.24 -18.43
N THR A 18 -19.60 27.10 -19.08
CA THR A 18 -18.20 27.38 -18.69
C THR A 18 -18.03 28.47 -17.64
N CYS A 19 -19.09 29.22 -17.30
CA CYS A 19 -19.05 30.24 -16.24
C CYS A 19 -19.68 29.81 -14.90
N THR A 20 -20.23 28.60 -14.82
CA THR A 20 -20.60 27.98 -13.54
C THR A 20 -19.72 26.77 -13.28
N HIS A 21 -18.49 27.02 -12.82
CA HIS A 21 -17.73 26.03 -12.07
C HIS A 21 -18.51 25.77 -10.77
N HIS A 22 -19.53 24.93 -10.83
CA HIS A 22 -20.06 24.33 -9.62
C HIS A 22 -18.96 23.36 -9.15
N PRO A 23 -18.34 23.58 -7.98
CA PRO A 23 -17.46 22.56 -7.42
C PRO A 23 -18.26 21.26 -7.37
N ASP A 24 -17.65 20.16 -7.83
CA ASP A 24 -18.23 18.83 -7.72
C ASP A 24 -18.71 18.67 -6.25
N PRO A 25 -19.94 18.23 -5.97
CA PRO A 25 -20.38 17.97 -4.60
C PRO A 25 -19.38 17.14 -3.77
N ARG A 26 -18.53 16.33 -4.42
CA ARG A 26 -17.44 15.56 -3.83
C ARG A 26 -16.21 16.38 -3.41
N GLU A 27 -16.00 17.58 -3.96
CA GLU A 27 -14.96 18.53 -3.50
C GLU A 27 -15.30 19.18 -2.15
N ARG A 28 -16.54 19.05 -1.68
CA ARG A 28 -16.99 19.53 -0.36
C ARG A 28 -17.29 18.39 0.63
N ALA A 29 -16.96 17.14 0.27
CA ALA A 29 -17.16 16.03 1.19
C ALA A 29 -16.36 16.28 2.47
N ARG A 30 -17.04 16.17 3.62
CA ARG A 30 -16.37 16.21 4.92
C ARG A 30 -15.36 15.06 4.97
N PRO A 31 -14.25 15.19 5.72
CA PRO A 31 -13.23 14.14 5.86
C PRO A 31 -13.77 12.98 6.70
N ILE A 32 -14.76 12.28 6.17
CA ILE A 32 -15.52 11.24 6.86
C ILE A 32 -15.26 9.92 6.15
N VAL A 33 -14.91 8.91 6.94
CA VAL A 33 -14.83 7.52 6.51
C VAL A 33 -15.74 6.70 7.40
N THR A 34 -16.59 5.88 6.81
CA THR A 34 -17.37 4.89 7.54
C THR A 34 -16.63 3.57 7.50
N ALA A 35 -16.31 3.02 8.67
CA ALA A 35 -15.78 1.68 8.84
C ALA A 35 -16.90 0.77 9.36
N GLN A 36 -17.39 -0.10 8.49
CA GLN A 36 -18.41 -1.09 8.86
C GLN A 36 -17.71 -2.38 9.28
N ALA A 37 -17.92 -2.83 10.51
CA ALA A 37 -17.33 -4.06 11.02
C ALA A 37 -18.06 -5.28 10.45
N TYR A 38 -17.27 -6.30 10.11
CA TYR A 38 -17.74 -7.61 9.71
C TYR A 38 -17.39 -8.62 10.81
N PRO A 39 -18.30 -9.56 11.12
CA PRO A 39 -18.05 -10.59 12.11
C PRO A 39 -16.79 -11.36 11.71
N PRO A 40 -15.76 -11.39 12.56
CA PRO A 40 -14.49 -11.96 12.20
C PRO A 40 -14.68 -13.47 12.12
N PRO A 41 -14.32 -14.06 10.99
CA PRO A 41 -14.43 -15.48 10.88
C PRO A 41 -13.19 -16.16 11.49
N ARG A 42 -13.36 -17.37 12.01
CA ARG A 42 -12.35 -18.02 12.87
C ARG A 42 -11.28 -18.70 12.01
N PHE A 43 -10.01 -18.35 12.24
CA PHE A 43 -8.88 -19.13 11.72
C PHE A 43 -8.79 -20.49 12.41
N ALA A 44 -8.09 -21.44 11.77
CA ALA A 44 -7.84 -22.75 12.37
C ALA A 44 -6.97 -22.59 13.64
N PRO A 45 -7.16 -23.44 14.67
CA PRO A 45 -6.46 -23.33 15.96
C PRO A 45 -4.93 -23.36 15.87
N ASP A 46 -4.38 -23.96 14.82
CA ASP A 46 -2.94 -24.16 14.64
C ASP A 46 -2.25 -23.05 13.83
N SER A 47 -2.95 -21.96 13.49
CA SER A 47 -2.32 -20.82 12.84
C SER A 47 -1.64 -19.91 13.88
N ALA A 48 -0.55 -19.23 13.50
CA ALA A 48 0.06 -18.18 14.33
C ALA A 48 -0.86 -16.94 14.50
N VAL A 49 -2.05 -16.94 13.87
CA VAL A 49 -3.05 -15.89 13.93
C VAL A 49 -4.07 -16.19 15.04
N ASP A 50 -4.06 -15.35 16.07
CA ASP A 50 -4.90 -15.51 17.27
C ASP A 50 -6.17 -14.61 17.25
N GLY A 51 -6.28 -13.70 16.29
CA GLY A 51 -7.40 -12.76 16.20
C GLY A 51 -7.50 -12.11 14.83
N LEU A 52 -8.73 -11.78 14.45
CA LEU A 52 -9.05 -11.05 13.22
C LEU A 52 -10.14 -10.03 13.53
N GLU A 53 -10.01 -8.84 12.97
CA GLU A 53 -11.10 -7.89 12.79
C GLU A 53 -11.09 -7.43 11.35
N LEU A 54 -12.28 -7.26 10.77
CA LEU A 54 -12.44 -6.90 9.37
C LEU A 54 -13.41 -5.74 9.26
N TYR A 55 -13.01 -4.72 8.51
CA TYR A 55 -13.80 -3.52 8.28
C TYR A 55 -13.91 -3.26 6.79
N ARG A 56 -15.11 -2.90 6.33
CA ARG A 56 -15.30 -2.30 5.01
C ARG A 56 -15.25 -0.78 5.15
N LEU A 57 -14.30 -0.14 4.49
CA LEU A 57 -14.14 1.31 4.48
C LEU A 57 -14.92 1.92 3.31
N THR A 58 -15.67 2.99 3.59
CA THR A 58 -16.40 3.76 2.57
C THR A 58 -16.32 5.25 2.84
N SER A 59 -16.29 6.06 1.78
CA SER A 59 -16.20 7.52 1.88
C SER A 59 -16.75 8.17 0.62
N ALA A 60 -17.25 9.39 0.76
CA ALA A 60 -17.64 10.24 -0.38
C ALA A 60 -16.52 11.20 -0.82
N GLN A 61 -15.36 11.18 -0.13
CA GLN A 61 -14.22 12.03 -0.45
C GLN A 61 -13.68 11.69 -1.84
N ARG A 62 -13.41 12.71 -2.66
CA ARG A 62 -12.79 12.54 -3.98
C ARG A 62 -11.36 12.03 -3.81
N GLY A 63 -11.04 10.90 -4.46
CA GLY A 63 -9.71 10.27 -4.37
C GLY A 63 -9.60 9.18 -3.29
N PHE A 64 -10.71 8.83 -2.64
CA PHE A 64 -10.76 7.67 -1.73
C PHE A 64 -10.86 6.36 -2.51
N GLY A 65 -10.13 5.33 -2.09
CA GLY A 65 -9.97 4.05 -2.78
C GLY A 65 -8.55 3.90 -3.32
N GLY A 66 -8.29 2.88 -4.14
CA GLY A 66 -6.96 2.71 -4.74
C GLY A 66 -5.86 2.42 -3.72
N PHE A 67 -6.15 1.75 -2.60
CA PHE A 67 -5.23 1.68 -1.44
C PHE A 67 -4.17 0.61 -1.60
N SER A 68 -2.91 1.03 -1.60
CA SER A 68 -1.77 0.21 -1.98
C SER A 68 -0.69 0.10 -0.91
N ALA A 69 -0.55 1.09 -0.01
CA ALA A 69 0.52 1.08 0.99
C ALA A 69 0.09 1.64 2.35
N MET A 70 0.83 1.29 3.41
CA MET A 70 0.58 1.81 4.76
C MET A 70 1.84 2.16 5.53
N ALA A 71 1.75 3.22 6.33
CA ALA A 71 2.78 3.54 7.31
C ALA A 71 2.17 4.17 8.56
N TRP A 72 2.85 4.06 9.69
CA TRP A 72 2.46 4.77 10.91
C TRP A 72 2.91 6.23 10.85
N SER A 73 2.09 7.13 11.38
CA SER A 73 2.51 8.51 11.65
C SER A 73 3.65 8.54 12.67
N GLY A 74 4.42 9.64 12.69
CA GLY A 74 5.58 9.77 13.60
C GLY A 74 5.25 9.68 15.09
N ASP A 75 4.00 9.99 15.48
CA ASP A 75 3.48 9.83 16.84
C ASP A 75 2.97 8.40 17.14
N GLY A 76 2.85 7.54 16.12
CA GLY A 76 2.30 6.18 16.23
C GLY A 76 0.79 6.12 16.48
N GLU A 77 0.08 7.25 16.40
CA GLU A 77 -1.36 7.33 16.73
C GLU A 77 -2.27 7.20 15.51
N ARG A 78 -1.75 7.40 14.30
CA ARG A 78 -2.50 7.35 13.06
C ARG A 78 -1.87 6.34 12.10
N LEU A 79 -2.72 5.58 11.44
CA LEU A 79 -2.34 4.76 10.30
C LEU A 79 -2.54 5.60 9.05
N VAL A 80 -1.47 5.89 8.33
CA VAL A 80 -1.51 6.60 7.06
C VAL A 80 -1.61 5.56 5.95
N VAL A 81 -2.74 5.58 5.23
CA VAL A 81 -3.02 4.67 4.11
C VAL A 81 -2.82 5.44 2.82
N PHE A 82 -1.91 5.00 1.98
CA PHE A 82 -1.60 5.62 0.71
C PHE A 82 -2.37 4.96 -0.43
N SER A 83 -2.59 5.74 -1.49
CA SER A 83 -3.28 5.29 -2.68
C SER A 83 -2.46 5.53 -3.96
N ASP A 84 -2.60 4.62 -4.91
CA ASP A 84 -2.10 4.70 -6.30
C ASP A 84 -2.65 5.91 -7.10
N TYR A 85 -3.64 6.62 -6.54
CA TYR A 85 -4.18 7.88 -7.03
C TYR A 85 -3.42 9.12 -6.50
N GLY A 86 -2.39 8.91 -5.67
CA GLY A 86 -1.53 9.94 -5.08
C GLY A 86 -2.18 10.66 -3.92
N PHE A 87 -2.86 9.91 -3.06
CA PHE A 87 -3.48 10.43 -1.84
C PHE A 87 -2.99 9.67 -0.60
N ALA A 88 -3.07 10.33 0.54
CA ALA A 88 -2.85 9.76 1.86
C ALA A 88 -4.10 9.99 2.72
N LEU A 89 -4.67 8.89 3.22
CA LEU A 89 -5.77 8.88 4.17
C LEU A 89 -5.21 8.67 5.57
N GLU A 90 -5.46 9.60 6.47
CA GLU A 90 -5.04 9.48 7.86
C GLU A 90 -6.18 8.87 8.70
N LEU A 91 -6.07 7.57 8.96
CA LEU A 91 -7.01 6.86 9.82
C LEU A 91 -6.56 7.03 11.29
N PRO A 92 -7.37 7.69 12.14
CA PRO A 92 -7.07 7.73 13.58
C PRO A 92 -7.16 6.33 14.17
N LEU A 93 -6.54 6.14 15.35
CA LEU A 93 -6.65 4.97 16.23
C LEU A 93 -7.90 4.13 15.91
N THR A 94 -7.62 2.90 15.53
CA THR A 94 -8.39 2.15 14.57
C THR A 94 -9.81 1.83 15.00
N PRO A 95 -10.73 1.61 14.04
CA PRO A 95 -12.13 1.36 14.35
C PRO A 95 -12.32 0.16 15.31
N HIS A 96 -13.37 0.25 16.14
CA HIS A 96 -13.88 -0.85 16.94
C HIS A 96 -15.38 -0.97 16.67
N GLY A 97 -15.80 -2.07 16.07
CA GLY A 97 -17.17 -2.20 15.59
C GLY A 97 -17.50 -1.19 14.47
N ASP A 98 -18.80 -1.01 14.21
CA ASP A 98 -19.26 0.00 13.25
C ASP A 98 -18.94 1.40 13.76
N THR A 99 -18.21 2.19 12.98
CA THR A 99 -17.82 3.54 13.38
C THR A 99 -17.71 4.51 12.20
N VAL A 100 -17.82 5.79 12.52
CA VAL A 100 -17.65 6.90 11.59
C VAL A 100 -16.46 7.72 12.06
N LEU A 101 -15.42 7.76 11.24
CA LEU A 101 -14.13 8.37 11.55
C LEU A 101 -14.01 9.72 10.86
N LYS A 102 -13.40 10.68 11.54
CA LYS A 102 -12.85 11.86 10.89
C LYS A 102 -11.45 11.51 10.39
N ALA A 103 -11.33 11.26 9.09
CA ALA A 103 -10.10 10.83 8.44
C ALA A 103 -9.79 11.77 7.27
N PRO A 104 -8.86 12.73 7.46
CA PRO A 104 -8.38 13.60 6.39
C PRO A 104 -7.82 12.80 5.22
N LEU A 105 -8.11 13.25 4.01
CA LEU A 105 -7.53 12.74 2.78
C LEU A 105 -6.74 13.88 2.11
N GLN A 106 -5.43 13.72 2.01
CA GLN A 106 -4.52 14.71 1.45
C GLN A 106 -3.92 14.21 0.15
N ARG A 107 -3.81 15.09 -0.86
CA ARG A 107 -3.05 14.80 -2.08
C ARG A 107 -1.56 14.93 -1.79
N ILE A 108 -0.78 13.95 -2.23
CA ILE A 108 0.68 13.94 -2.10
C ILE A 108 1.31 14.52 -3.36
N GLY A 109 2.17 15.52 -3.17
CA GLY A 109 2.89 16.18 -4.26
C GLY A 109 2.01 16.97 -5.24
N THR A 110 2.64 17.54 -6.25
CA THR A 110 2.00 18.43 -7.24
C THR A 110 1.94 17.84 -8.64
N ASN A 111 2.79 16.85 -8.95
CA ASN A 111 2.85 16.21 -10.28
C ASN A 111 1.91 15.00 -10.41
N THR A 112 0.66 15.11 -9.97
CA THR A 112 -0.27 13.96 -9.92
C THR A 112 -1.16 13.82 -11.16
N MET A 113 -0.88 14.58 -12.22
CA MET A 113 -1.67 14.52 -13.46
C MET A 113 -1.32 13.29 -14.30
N ARG A 114 -0.08 12.81 -14.20
CA ARG A 114 0.39 11.57 -14.82
C ARG A 114 0.53 10.48 -13.76
N LYS A 115 0.49 9.21 -14.17
CA LYS A 115 0.54 8.07 -13.24
C LYS A 115 1.89 8.03 -12.51
N GLU A 116 2.99 8.28 -13.22
CA GLU A 116 4.36 8.35 -12.70
C GLU A 116 4.53 9.24 -11.46
N GLY A 117 3.72 10.28 -11.29
CA GLY A 117 3.82 11.19 -10.14
C GLY A 117 2.78 10.99 -9.04
N ARG A 118 1.98 9.92 -9.10
CA ARG A 118 0.94 9.62 -8.10
C ARG A 118 0.84 8.15 -7.70
N ASP A 119 1.58 7.28 -8.36
CA ASP A 119 1.48 5.84 -8.30
C ASP A 119 2.18 5.23 -7.09
N ILE A 120 1.66 5.53 -5.91
CA ILE A 120 2.25 5.10 -4.64
C ILE A 120 1.94 3.61 -4.47
N GLU A 121 2.95 2.76 -4.30
CA GLU A 121 2.74 1.30 -4.13
C GLU A 121 3.38 0.73 -2.84
N ALA A 122 4.31 1.44 -2.21
CA ALA A 122 4.86 1.01 -0.92
C ALA A 122 5.19 2.19 -0.01
N ALA A 123 5.22 1.96 1.30
CA ALA A 123 5.52 3.01 2.28
C ALA A 123 6.24 2.49 3.52
N THR A 124 7.16 3.29 4.06
CA THR A 124 7.79 3.04 5.36
C THR A 124 7.99 4.34 6.12
N SER A 125 8.18 4.27 7.44
CA SER A 125 8.26 5.46 8.29
C SER A 125 9.27 5.32 9.42
N PHE A 126 9.85 6.44 9.83
CA PHE A 126 10.67 6.53 11.04
C PHE A 126 10.79 7.99 11.48
N GLY A 127 10.59 8.26 12.78
CA GLY A 127 10.87 9.56 13.37
C GLY A 127 10.09 10.75 12.77
N GLY A 128 8.89 10.50 12.24
CA GLY A 128 8.06 11.52 11.58
C GLY A 128 8.36 11.72 10.08
N THR A 129 9.39 11.05 9.56
CA THR A 129 9.64 10.96 8.12
C THR A 129 8.93 9.73 7.56
N ILE A 130 8.32 9.88 6.39
CA ILE A 130 7.75 8.78 5.62
C ILE A 130 8.48 8.70 4.28
N TRP A 131 8.77 7.50 3.81
CA TRP A 131 9.22 7.25 2.45
C TRP A 131 8.15 6.48 1.72
N ILE A 132 7.84 6.90 0.51
CA ILE A 132 6.91 6.21 -0.40
C ILE A 132 7.65 5.78 -1.66
N ALA A 133 7.26 4.66 -2.23
CA ALA A 133 7.73 4.20 -3.53
C ALA A 133 6.70 4.54 -4.61
N LEU A 134 7.17 5.03 -5.76
CA LEU A 134 6.37 5.28 -6.94
C LEU A 134 6.68 4.23 -8.01
N GLU A 135 5.71 3.39 -8.37
CA GLU A 135 5.89 2.24 -9.27
C GLU A 135 6.30 2.70 -10.67
N HIS A 136 5.41 3.42 -11.37
CA HIS A 136 5.67 3.86 -12.74
C HIS A 136 6.93 4.72 -12.91
N ALA A 137 7.37 5.40 -11.86
CA ALA A 137 8.57 6.24 -11.89
C ALA A 137 9.84 5.54 -11.39
N ASN A 138 9.75 4.30 -10.88
CA ASN A 138 10.85 3.60 -10.21
C ASN A 138 11.60 4.52 -9.24
N SER A 139 10.85 5.21 -8.38
CA SER A 139 11.35 6.31 -7.56
C SER A 139 10.94 6.17 -6.10
N ILE A 140 11.75 6.74 -5.21
CA ILE A 140 11.46 6.85 -3.78
C ILE A 140 11.32 8.33 -3.45
N VAL A 141 10.24 8.69 -2.78
CA VAL A 141 9.96 10.06 -2.33
C VAL A 141 10.00 10.09 -0.82
N ARG A 142 10.76 11.03 -0.25
CA ARG A 142 10.77 11.29 1.19
C ARG A 142 9.80 12.42 1.50
N LEU A 143 8.94 12.19 2.48
CA LEU A 143 7.90 13.07 2.96
C LEU A 143 8.24 13.53 4.38
N ASN A 144 7.99 14.81 4.65
CA ASN A 144 8.03 15.35 6.01
C ASN A 144 6.78 14.95 6.83
N SER A 145 6.68 15.42 8.07
CA SER A 145 5.56 15.11 8.97
C SER A 145 4.20 15.63 8.49
N ASP A 146 4.19 16.60 7.58
CA ASP A 146 2.98 17.17 6.97
C ASP A 146 2.66 16.48 5.62
N LEU A 147 3.32 15.35 5.34
CA LEU A 147 3.20 14.57 4.12
C LEU A 147 3.59 15.34 2.85
N GLU A 148 4.41 16.38 2.98
CA GLU A 148 4.93 17.12 1.85
C GLU A 148 6.25 16.50 1.36
N PRO A 149 6.43 16.32 0.04
CA PRO A 149 7.69 15.84 -0.52
C PRO A 149 8.85 16.80 -0.25
N ASP A 150 9.94 16.29 0.31
CA ASP A 150 11.18 17.07 0.51
C ASP A 150 12.35 16.60 -0.39
N ALA A 151 12.29 15.36 -0.87
CA ALA A 151 13.29 14.77 -1.75
C ALA A 151 12.67 13.65 -2.60
N THR A 152 13.20 13.48 -3.81
CA THR A 152 12.84 12.37 -4.71
C THR A 152 14.11 11.83 -5.34
N VAL A 153 14.22 10.51 -5.40
CA VAL A 153 15.34 9.82 -6.03
C VAL A 153 14.80 8.72 -6.94
N SER A 154 15.44 8.53 -8.09
CA SER A 154 15.24 7.38 -8.98
C SER A 154 16.54 6.58 -9.02
N PRO A 155 16.76 5.66 -8.07
CA PRO A 155 18.00 4.89 -7.95
C PRO A 155 18.35 4.16 -9.27
N PRO A 156 19.60 4.24 -9.76
CA PRO A 156 20.01 3.57 -11.00
C PRO A 156 19.75 2.06 -11.01
N GLY A 157 19.76 1.42 -9.84
CA GLY A 157 19.47 -0.01 -9.70
C GLY A 157 18.01 -0.41 -10.03
N MET A 158 17.09 0.56 -10.10
CA MET A 158 15.68 0.36 -10.45
C MET A 158 15.33 0.89 -11.85
N ALA A 159 16.30 1.44 -12.59
CA ALA A 159 16.03 2.12 -13.86
C ALA A 159 15.43 1.21 -14.94
N ASP A 160 15.79 -0.08 -14.91
CA ASP A 160 15.33 -1.08 -15.88
C ASP A 160 14.13 -1.91 -15.36
N TRP A 161 13.57 -1.56 -14.19
CA TRP A 161 12.39 -2.25 -13.70
C TRP A 161 11.17 -1.90 -14.57
N PRO A 162 10.29 -2.87 -14.89
CA PRO A 162 9.09 -2.61 -15.66
C PRO A 162 8.24 -1.51 -15.02
N ALA A 163 7.57 -0.71 -15.84
CA ALA A 163 6.70 0.36 -15.32
C ALA A 163 5.52 -0.21 -14.52
N ASN A 164 4.98 -1.37 -14.88
CA ASN A 164 3.93 -2.10 -14.16
C ASN A 164 4.55 -3.31 -13.42
N GLY A 165 5.45 -3.04 -12.50
CA GLY A 165 6.21 -4.03 -11.75
C GLY A 165 7.43 -3.40 -11.06
N GLY A 166 7.27 -2.14 -10.66
CA GLY A 166 8.30 -1.30 -10.08
C GLY A 166 8.54 -1.62 -8.60
N PRO A 167 8.95 -0.64 -7.77
CA PRO A 167 9.15 -0.84 -6.33
C PRO A 167 7.83 -1.02 -5.57
N GLU A 168 7.44 -2.27 -5.34
CA GLU A 168 6.20 -2.68 -4.66
C GLU A 168 6.35 -2.97 -3.17
N ALA A 169 7.58 -3.12 -2.67
CA ALA A 169 7.78 -3.26 -1.23
C ALA A 169 8.96 -2.41 -0.80
N LEU A 170 8.75 -1.59 0.23
CA LEU A 170 9.74 -0.65 0.76
C LEU A 170 9.71 -0.71 2.28
N VAL A 171 10.85 -1.04 2.89
CA VAL A 171 10.96 -1.06 4.35
C VAL A 171 12.28 -0.43 4.81
N ARG A 172 12.20 0.36 5.88
CA ARG A 172 13.37 0.81 6.65
C ARG A 172 13.60 -0.12 7.83
N LEU A 173 14.83 -0.56 8.02
CA LEU A 173 15.23 -1.43 9.13
C LEU A 173 15.71 -0.64 10.35
N SER A 174 15.87 -1.34 11.48
CA SER A 174 16.27 -0.74 12.76
C SER A 174 17.67 -0.15 12.74
N ASP A 175 18.58 -0.71 11.93
CA ASP A 175 19.93 -0.19 11.70
C ASP A 175 19.98 1.02 10.75
N GLY A 176 18.84 1.40 10.17
CA GLY A 176 18.70 2.51 9.23
C GLY A 176 18.94 2.16 7.76
N SER A 177 19.25 0.91 7.45
CA SER A 177 19.24 0.41 6.09
C SER A 177 17.81 0.32 5.54
N PHE A 178 17.67 0.19 4.22
CA PHE A 178 16.39 0.04 3.55
C PHE A 178 16.43 -1.16 2.62
N LEU A 179 15.32 -1.89 2.53
CA LEU A 179 15.08 -2.88 1.48
C LEU A 179 13.99 -2.36 0.56
N VAL A 180 14.22 -2.51 -0.74
CA VAL A 180 13.22 -2.35 -1.80
C VAL A 180 13.13 -3.63 -2.61
N LEU A 181 11.94 -4.17 -2.81
CA LEU A 181 11.70 -5.30 -3.71
C LEU A 181 10.85 -4.82 -4.88
N ARG A 182 11.13 -5.34 -6.07
CA ARG A 182 10.26 -5.11 -7.21
C ARG A 182 9.04 -6.03 -7.19
N GLU A 183 7.99 -5.69 -7.91
CA GLU A 183 7.01 -6.71 -8.32
C GLU A 183 7.67 -7.73 -9.27
N GLY A 184 7.09 -8.93 -9.36
CA GLY A 184 7.23 -9.70 -10.58
C GLY A 184 6.05 -9.46 -11.54
N ALA A 185 6.19 -9.95 -12.76
CA ALA A 185 5.20 -9.75 -13.81
C ALA A 185 3.86 -10.39 -13.40
N LEU A 186 2.82 -9.56 -13.33
CA LEU A 186 1.44 -9.97 -13.05
C LEU A 186 1.02 -11.18 -13.89
N GLY A 187 0.55 -12.23 -13.21
CA GLY A 187 0.08 -13.46 -13.85
C GLY A 187 1.20 -14.36 -14.40
N SER A 188 2.48 -14.01 -14.20
CA SER A 188 3.60 -14.92 -14.39
C SER A 188 3.87 -15.70 -13.11
N ASP A 189 4.10 -17.01 -13.26
CA ASP A 189 4.56 -17.89 -12.19
C ASP A 189 6.11 -17.97 -12.14
N GLU A 190 6.80 -17.24 -13.01
CA GLU A 190 8.23 -17.50 -13.34
C GLU A 190 9.23 -16.62 -12.58
N GLU A 191 8.79 -15.58 -11.88
CA GLU A 191 9.69 -14.60 -11.27
C GLU A 191 10.18 -15.07 -9.89
N ASP A 192 11.07 -16.05 -9.88
CA ASP A 192 11.86 -16.47 -8.72
C ASP A 192 13.32 -16.71 -9.18
N PRO A 193 14.31 -16.00 -8.63
CA PRO A 193 14.22 -15.09 -7.48
C PRO A 193 13.71 -13.68 -7.83
N ILE A 194 13.02 -13.06 -6.87
CA ILE A 194 12.61 -11.65 -6.89
C ILE A 194 13.86 -10.77 -6.74
N GLU A 195 13.96 -9.72 -7.58
CA GLU A 195 15.06 -8.75 -7.49
C GLU A 195 14.72 -7.64 -6.49
N GLY A 196 15.75 -7.13 -5.81
CA GLY A 196 15.62 -5.99 -4.93
C GLY A 196 16.92 -5.23 -4.74
N LEU A 197 16.84 -4.16 -3.97
CA LEU A 197 17.96 -3.33 -3.55
C LEU A 197 18.00 -3.19 -2.03
N VAL A 198 19.19 -3.30 -1.46
CA VAL A 198 19.46 -2.99 -0.06
C VAL A 198 20.31 -1.72 -0.01
N PHE A 199 19.76 -0.65 0.55
CA PHE A 199 20.45 0.62 0.75
C PHE A 199 21.08 0.66 2.14
N CYS A 200 22.32 1.12 2.25
CA CYS A 200 23.02 1.25 3.54
C CYS A 200 22.56 2.46 4.38
N GLY A 201 21.47 3.11 4.00
CA GLY A 201 20.94 4.33 4.61
C GLY A 201 19.76 4.88 3.81
N ASP A 202 19.35 6.12 4.09
CA ASP A 202 18.26 6.80 3.40
C ASP A 202 18.53 6.94 1.88
N PRO A 203 17.73 6.29 1.01
CA PRO A 203 17.89 6.40 -0.43
C PRO A 203 17.79 7.84 -0.94
N ALA A 204 16.90 8.64 -0.36
CA ALA A 204 16.68 10.03 -0.74
C ALA A 204 17.83 10.95 -0.31
N ALA A 205 18.71 10.49 0.60
CA ALA A 205 19.96 11.16 0.97
C ALA A 205 21.16 10.69 0.14
N GLY A 206 20.96 9.86 -0.90
CA GLY A 206 22.02 9.37 -1.78
C GLY A 206 22.79 8.17 -1.23
N ALA A 207 22.19 7.39 -0.33
CA ALA A 207 22.80 6.15 0.15
C ALA A 207 23.08 5.16 -1.00
N SER A 208 24.21 4.44 -0.92
CA SER A 208 24.54 3.40 -1.89
C SER A 208 23.67 2.17 -1.71
N ALA A 209 23.36 1.48 -2.81
CA ALA A 209 22.59 0.24 -2.81
C ALA A 209 23.41 -0.95 -3.33
N ALA A 210 23.15 -2.12 -2.75
CA ALA A 210 23.57 -3.42 -3.28
C ALA A 210 22.33 -4.19 -3.79
N ARG A 211 22.50 -5.03 -4.82
CA ARG A 211 21.41 -5.90 -5.29
C ARG A 211 21.21 -7.07 -4.34
N VAL A 212 19.96 -7.47 -4.17
CA VAL A 212 19.57 -8.71 -3.48
C VAL A 212 18.65 -9.54 -4.39
N ARG A 213 18.74 -10.87 -4.26
CA ARG A 213 17.82 -11.82 -4.89
C ARG A 213 17.10 -12.62 -3.82
N VAL A 214 15.78 -12.58 -3.82
CA VAL A 214 14.93 -13.22 -2.81
C VAL A 214 14.18 -14.38 -3.43
N SER A 215 14.45 -15.59 -2.96
CA SER A 215 13.83 -16.82 -3.48
C SER A 215 12.67 -17.31 -2.62
N GLY A 216 11.90 -18.29 -3.11
CA GLY A 216 10.84 -18.94 -2.34
C GLY A 216 9.53 -18.16 -2.34
N ALA A 217 9.30 -17.35 -3.37
CA ALA A 217 8.05 -16.62 -3.53
C ALA A 217 6.92 -17.54 -4.05
N ASP A 218 7.26 -18.69 -4.63
CA ASP A 218 6.33 -19.73 -5.10
C ASP A 218 5.25 -19.19 -6.07
N GLY A 219 5.66 -18.27 -6.95
CA GLY A 219 4.80 -17.57 -7.91
C GLY A 219 3.86 -16.54 -7.26
N TYR A 220 4.13 -16.11 -6.02
CA TYR A 220 3.59 -14.89 -5.45
C TYR A 220 4.60 -13.74 -5.66
N HIS A 221 4.11 -12.52 -5.63
CA HIS A 221 4.91 -11.30 -5.77
C HIS A 221 4.77 -10.44 -4.52
N PRO A 222 5.85 -9.78 -4.06
CA PRO A 222 5.74 -8.83 -2.95
C PRO A 222 4.94 -7.61 -3.37
N VAL A 223 4.05 -7.17 -2.48
CA VAL A 223 3.17 -6.01 -2.69
C VAL A 223 3.22 -5.00 -1.56
N ASP A 224 3.83 -5.35 -0.41
CA ASP A 224 4.30 -4.40 0.60
C ASP A 224 5.21 -5.13 1.61
N ALA A 225 5.97 -4.38 2.41
CA ALA A 225 6.81 -4.92 3.48
C ALA A 225 6.94 -3.97 4.66
N THR A 226 7.09 -4.52 5.85
CA THR A 226 7.27 -3.72 7.07
C THR A 226 8.25 -4.40 8.03
N ALA A 227 8.97 -3.59 8.79
CA ALA A 227 9.89 -4.09 9.81
C ALA A 227 9.08 -4.58 11.01
N THR A 228 9.39 -5.77 11.50
CA THR A 228 8.75 -6.32 12.69
C THR A 228 9.47 -5.84 13.95
N PRO A 229 8.78 -5.83 15.12
CA PRO A 229 9.39 -5.41 16.38
C PRO A 229 10.65 -6.17 16.79
N ASP A 230 10.82 -7.41 16.32
CA ASP A 230 12.01 -8.24 16.58
C ASP A 230 13.15 -8.06 15.54
N GLY A 231 13.00 -7.13 14.59
CA GLY A 231 14.02 -6.78 13.61
C GLY A 231 14.01 -7.61 12.32
N ARG A 232 13.06 -8.54 12.16
CA ARG A 232 12.80 -9.20 10.87
C ARG A 232 11.98 -8.29 9.95
N ILE A 233 11.68 -8.79 8.75
CA ILE A 233 10.83 -8.11 7.79
C ILE A 233 9.62 -8.99 7.53
N LEU A 234 8.42 -8.46 7.79
CA LEU A 234 7.17 -9.07 7.36
C LEU A 234 6.85 -8.57 5.95
N VAL A 235 6.59 -9.48 5.03
CA VAL A 235 6.31 -9.18 3.63
C VAL A 235 4.91 -9.70 3.28
N LEU A 236 4.13 -8.82 2.65
CA LEU A 236 2.86 -9.18 2.05
C LEU A 236 3.12 -9.68 0.64
N LEU A 237 2.70 -10.91 0.37
CA LEU A 237 2.85 -11.57 -0.93
C LEU A 237 1.47 -11.77 -1.55
N ARG A 238 1.33 -11.50 -2.84
CA ARG A 238 0.09 -11.63 -3.61
C ARG A 238 0.27 -12.52 -4.82
N LYS A 239 -0.75 -13.29 -5.14
CA LYS A 239 -0.86 -14.04 -6.39
C LYS A 239 -2.22 -13.84 -7.04
N VAL A 240 -2.20 -13.45 -8.31
CA VAL A 240 -3.43 -13.29 -9.11
C VAL A 240 -3.83 -14.64 -9.70
N ARG A 241 -5.09 -15.04 -9.48
CA ARG A 241 -5.72 -16.17 -10.16
C ARG A 241 -6.62 -15.63 -11.26
N LEU A 242 -6.17 -15.76 -12.50
CA LEU A 242 -6.92 -15.40 -13.73
C LEU A 242 -8.06 -16.40 -14.04
N ALA A 243 -8.86 -16.75 -13.03
CA ALA A 243 -10.10 -17.50 -13.17
C ALA A 243 -11.30 -16.55 -13.31
N LEU A 244 -12.50 -17.08 -13.54
CA LEU A 244 -13.75 -16.32 -13.41
C LEU A 244 -14.51 -16.79 -12.16
N PRO A 245 -14.72 -15.92 -11.15
CA PRO A 245 -14.20 -14.55 -11.03
C PRO A 245 -12.68 -14.52 -10.79
N ILE A 246 -12.04 -13.39 -11.12
CA ILE A 246 -10.64 -13.13 -10.74
C ILE A 246 -10.57 -13.18 -9.22
N ALA A 247 -9.55 -13.85 -8.69
CA ALA A 247 -9.34 -13.96 -7.26
C ALA A 247 -7.88 -13.68 -6.92
N PHE A 248 -7.66 -13.13 -5.74
CA PHE A 248 -6.33 -12.89 -5.19
C PHE A 248 -6.05 -13.88 -4.07
N GLU A 249 -4.85 -14.41 -4.06
CA GLU A 249 -4.32 -15.18 -2.93
C GLU A 249 -3.25 -14.35 -2.24
N THR A 250 -3.36 -14.24 -0.93
CA THR A 250 -2.45 -13.43 -0.12
C THR A 250 -1.72 -14.32 0.87
N ARG A 251 -0.43 -14.05 1.07
CA ARG A 251 0.42 -14.72 2.05
C ARG A 251 1.19 -13.68 2.85
N LEU A 252 1.49 -14.05 4.09
CA LEU A 252 2.50 -13.37 4.89
C LEU A 252 3.75 -14.23 4.94
N ALA A 253 4.89 -13.62 4.67
CA ALA A 253 6.20 -14.26 4.74
C ALA A 253 7.19 -13.40 5.54
N LEU A 254 8.23 -14.04 6.06
CA LEU A 254 9.34 -13.37 6.72
C LEU A 254 10.57 -13.34 5.83
N LEU A 255 11.37 -12.30 6.02
CA LEU A 255 12.77 -12.25 5.64
C LEU A 255 13.63 -11.93 6.86
N ASP A 256 14.78 -12.59 6.96
CA ASP A 256 15.85 -12.24 7.88
C ASP A 256 16.84 -11.29 7.19
N PRO A 257 17.01 -10.04 7.69
CA PRO A 257 17.99 -9.11 7.14
C PRO A 257 19.42 -9.63 7.10
N ALA A 258 19.79 -10.58 7.97
CA ALA A 258 21.13 -11.17 7.98
C ALA A 258 21.45 -11.89 6.66
N GLY A 259 20.43 -12.39 5.95
CA GLY A 259 20.63 -13.04 4.64
C GLY A 259 21.18 -12.09 3.57
N PHE A 260 20.93 -10.78 3.68
CA PHE A 260 21.30 -9.81 2.65
C PHE A 260 22.82 -9.63 2.50
N ALA A 261 23.63 -10.02 3.49
CA ALA A 261 25.08 -9.92 3.43
C ALA A 261 25.69 -10.62 2.20
N ASP A 262 25.09 -11.74 1.77
CA ASP A 262 25.54 -12.51 0.61
C ASP A 262 24.78 -12.14 -0.68
N GLY A 263 23.93 -11.10 -0.65
CA GLY A 263 23.11 -10.68 -1.78
C GLY A 263 21.97 -11.63 -2.12
N THR A 264 21.64 -12.57 -1.23
CA THR A 264 20.54 -13.53 -1.43
C THR A 264 19.71 -13.70 -0.15
N ALA A 265 18.40 -13.83 -0.27
CA ALA A 265 17.53 -14.18 0.84
C ALA A 265 16.46 -15.18 0.40
N ARG A 266 15.65 -15.64 1.34
CA ARG A 266 14.57 -16.56 1.07
C ARG A 266 13.34 -16.20 1.90
N PHE A 267 12.19 -16.10 1.25
CA PHE A 267 10.93 -15.94 1.93
C PHE A 267 10.62 -17.18 2.77
N GLU A 268 10.21 -16.94 4.01
CA GLU A 268 9.67 -17.96 4.87
C GLU A 268 8.18 -17.71 5.09
N THR A 269 7.34 -18.48 4.40
CA THR A 269 5.87 -18.33 4.50
C THR A 269 5.40 -18.66 5.91
N ILE A 270 4.74 -17.69 6.55
CA ILE A 270 4.10 -17.86 7.85
C ILE A 270 2.71 -18.47 7.69
N THR A 271 1.90 -17.84 6.82
CA THR A 271 0.50 -18.20 6.66
C THR A 271 -0.02 -17.73 5.31
N GLN A 272 -0.93 -18.51 4.74
CA GLN A 272 -1.76 -18.06 3.65
C GLN A 272 -3.05 -17.46 4.23
N LEU A 273 -3.32 -16.21 3.86
CA LEU A 273 -4.58 -15.55 4.16
C LEU A 273 -5.64 -16.13 3.22
N ALA A 274 -6.19 -17.26 3.63
CA ALA A 274 -7.30 -17.93 2.99
C ALA A 274 -8.61 -17.44 3.62
N PRO A 275 -9.78 -17.93 3.15
CA PRO A 275 -11.00 -17.77 3.92
C PRO A 275 -10.72 -18.08 5.40
N PRO A 276 -10.99 -17.10 6.25
CA PRO A 276 -12.22 -16.35 6.02
C PRO A 276 -12.06 -14.84 5.77
N LEU A 277 -10.83 -14.36 5.51
CA LEU A 277 -10.62 -13.08 4.84
C LEU A 277 -11.17 -13.16 3.39
N PRO A 278 -11.80 -12.09 2.88
CA PRO A 278 -12.13 -11.98 1.46
C PRO A 278 -10.90 -12.22 0.59
N ARG A 279 -11.05 -12.93 -0.53
CA ARG A 279 -9.98 -13.09 -1.53
C ARG A 279 -9.90 -11.85 -2.40
N ASP A 280 -9.50 -10.74 -1.79
CA ASP A 280 -9.43 -9.41 -2.40
C ASP A 280 -7.97 -8.97 -2.56
N ASN A 281 -7.77 -7.83 -3.24
CA ASN A 281 -6.46 -7.32 -3.59
C ASN A 281 -5.76 -6.62 -2.42
N TYR A 282 -5.33 -7.37 -1.40
CA TYR A 282 -4.52 -6.81 -0.31
C TYR A 282 -3.15 -6.39 -0.82
N GLU A 283 -2.85 -5.11 -0.64
CA GLU A 283 -1.61 -4.49 -1.12
C GLU A 283 -0.87 -3.79 0.02
N GLY A 284 -1.53 -3.06 0.92
CA GLY A 284 -0.81 -2.43 2.04
C GLY A 284 -0.65 -3.32 3.28
N LEU A 285 0.45 -3.12 4.01
CA LEU A 285 0.84 -3.83 5.23
C LEU A 285 1.42 -2.86 6.28
N ALA A 286 0.99 -2.97 7.53
CA ALA A 286 1.65 -2.30 8.64
C ALA A 286 1.66 -3.17 9.90
N VAL A 287 2.71 -3.05 10.72
CA VAL A 287 2.85 -3.81 11.97
C VAL A 287 3.12 -2.86 13.13
N ARG A 288 2.62 -3.22 14.30
CA ARG A 288 3.12 -2.71 15.58
C ARG A 288 3.05 -3.78 16.66
N GLU A 289 3.80 -3.57 17.73
CA GLU A 289 3.71 -4.39 18.93
C GLU A 289 2.41 -4.07 19.70
N ASP A 290 1.78 -5.11 20.24
CA ASP A 290 0.59 -5.04 21.11
C ASP A 290 0.75 -6.07 22.24
N GLY A 291 1.45 -5.67 23.30
CA GLY A 291 1.85 -6.57 24.37
C GLY A 291 2.78 -7.68 23.86
N ALA A 292 2.43 -8.94 24.07
CA ALA A 292 3.19 -10.10 23.58
C ALA A 292 2.81 -10.55 22.16
N ARG A 293 2.05 -9.72 21.43
CA ARG A 293 1.54 -10.02 20.09
C ARG A 293 1.97 -8.95 19.11
N TRP A 294 1.98 -9.31 17.84
CA TRP A 294 2.02 -8.32 16.76
C TRP A 294 0.61 -8.02 16.31
N GLN A 295 0.31 -6.74 16.14
CA GLN A 295 -0.90 -6.26 15.50
C GLN A 295 -0.56 -5.89 14.05
N VAL A 296 -0.97 -6.77 13.14
CA VAL A 296 -0.74 -6.64 11.70
C VAL A 296 -1.99 -6.05 11.05
N TRP A 297 -1.78 -5.03 10.24
CA TRP A 297 -2.80 -4.34 9.47
C TRP A 297 -2.64 -4.67 8.00
N LEU A 298 -3.76 -4.88 7.31
CA LEU A 298 -3.82 -5.08 5.88
C LEU A 298 -4.89 -4.18 5.28
N VAL A 299 -4.63 -3.61 4.12
CA VAL A 299 -5.63 -2.87 3.34
C VAL A 299 -5.76 -3.48 1.96
N SER A 300 -6.99 -3.57 1.46
CA SER A 300 -7.27 -4.01 0.09
C SER A 300 -7.52 -2.83 -0.82
N ASP A 301 -6.98 -2.92 -2.03
CA ASP A 301 -7.35 -2.05 -3.14
C ASP A 301 -8.67 -2.52 -3.76
N ASP A 302 -9.52 -1.56 -4.08
CA ASP A 302 -10.77 -1.78 -4.79
C ASP A 302 -10.62 -1.83 -6.31
N ASN A 303 -9.45 -1.47 -6.88
CA ASN A 303 -9.17 -1.39 -8.32
C ASN A 303 -10.26 -0.61 -9.11
N ASN A 304 -11.04 0.25 -8.46
CA ASN A 304 -12.28 0.83 -9.00
C ASN A 304 -13.25 -0.22 -9.62
N SER A 305 -13.23 -1.45 -9.12
CA SER A 305 -14.04 -2.59 -9.55
C SER A 305 -15.29 -2.75 -8.68
N HIS A 306 -16.42 -3.12 -9.28
CA HIS A 306 -17.64 -3.43 -8.52
C HIS A 306 -17.54 -4.72 -7.69
N PHE A 307 -16.52 -5.54 -7.90
CA PHE A 307 -16.34 -6.83 -7.23
C PHE A 307 -15.37 -6.79 -6.05
N GLN A 308 -14.66 -5.68 -5.88
CA GLN A 308 -13.65 -5.48 -4.85
C GLN A 308 -14.11 -4.38 -3.90
N ALA A 309 -13.55 -4.36 -2.69
CA ALA A 309 -13.84 -3.31 -1.73
C ALA A 309 -12.60 -2.89 -0.97
N ASN A 310 -12.63 -1.65 -0.45
CA ASN A 310 -11.62 -1.16 0.47
C ASN A 310 -11.78 -1.86 1.82
N TRP A 311 -11.17 -3.03 1.97
CA TRP A 311 -11.11 -3.76 3.23
C TRP A 311 -9.96 -3.25 4.08
N LEU A 312 -10.18 -3.17 5.39
CA LEU A 312 -9.15 -3.02 6.39
C LEU A 312 -9.24 -4.21 7.34
N ALA A 313 -8.19 -5.01 7.40
CA ALA A 313 -8.09 -6.14 8.31
C ALA A 313 -7.05 -5.86 9.40
N ARG A 314 -7.36 -6.30 10.61
CA ARG A 314 -6.44 -6.32 11.75
C ARG A 314 -6.27 -7.75 12.22
N ILE A 315 -5.04 -8.22 12.24
CA ILE A 315 -4.67 -9.60 12.59
C ILE A 315 -3.74 -9.55 13.80
N ALA A 316 -4.03 -10.36 14.82
CA ALA A 316 -3.12 -10.59 15.93
C ALA A 316 -2.25 -11.81 15.64
N ILE A 317 -0.92 -11.65 15.68
CA ILE A 317 0.04 -12.73 15.47
C ILE A 317 0.85 -13.00 16.74
N ASP A 318 1.03 -14.27 17.07
CA ASP A 318 1.95 -14.73 18.11
C ASP A 318 3.38 -14.88 17.54
N PRO A 319 4.32 -13.96 17.85
CA PRO A 319 5.68 -14.06 17.32
C PRO A 319 6.42 -15.31 17.79
N GLU A 320 6.04 -15.91 18.92
CA GLU A 320 6.69 -17.13 19.44
C GLU A 320 6.31 -18.39 18.64
N ARG A 321 5.21 -18.34 17.87
CA ARG A 321 4.77 -19.41 16.97
C ARG A 321 5.28 -19.24 15.55
N LEU A 322 5.96 -18.13 15.26
CA LEU A 322 6.60 -17.93 13.97
C LEU A 322 7.86 -18.81 13.88
N PRO A 323 8.28 -19.16 12.67
CA PRO A 323 9.58 -19.77 12.47
C PRO A 323 10.69 -18.90 13.06
N LYS A 324 11.81 -19.52 13.43
CA LYS A 324 12.93 -18.88 14.12
C LYS A 324 14.10 -18.63 13.18
#